data_AF-A0A4Q1KT39-F1
#
_entry.id   AF-A0A4Q1KT39-F1
#
_cell.length_a   1.000
_cell.length_b   1.000
_cell.length_c   1.000
_cell.angle_alpha   90.00
_cell.angle_beta   90.00
_cell.angle_gamma   90.00
#
_symmetry.space_group_name_H-M   'P 1'
#
loop_
_entity.id
_entity.type
_entity.pdbx_description
1 polymer ?
#
loop_
_entity_poly.entity_id
_entity_poly.type
_entity_poly.pdbx_seq_one_letter_code
_entity_poly.pdbx_strand_id
1 'polypeptide(L)' 'MKKMLFTNWHLMRWIRLFAALGITYHAFATEQYFFLFFGAFFLFQAVFNTCSSGSCQISKSKTE' A
#
# COMPACT_ATOMS: atom_id res chain seq x y z
N MET A 1 20.02 -3.13 5.83
CA MET A 1 18.70 -3.70 5.47
C MET A 1 18.13 -3.09 4.18
N LYS A 2 18.89 -3.08 3.07
CA LYS A 2 18.44 -2.48 1.78
C LYS A 2 17.79 -3.50 0.83
N LYS A 3 18.01 -4.80 1.05
CA LYS A 3 17.52 -5.86 0.16
C LYS A 3 16.02 -6.16 0.30
N MET A 4 15.38 -5.89 1.43
CA MET A 4 13.92 -6.11 1.58
C MET A 4 13.07 -5.16 0.74
N LEU A 5 13.56 -3.95 0.44
CA LEU A 5 12.80 -2.96 -0.33
C LEU A 5 12.71 -3.31 -1.83
N PHE A 6 13.63 -4.14 -2.33
CA PHE A 6 13.80 -4.48 -3.74
C PHE A 6 13.77 -5.99 -4.05
N THR A 7 13.62 -6.85 -3.06
CA THR A 7 13.48 -8.31 -3.24
C THR A 7 12.06 -8.71 -2.84
N ASN A 8 11.34 -9.40 -3.73
CA ASN A 8 9.89 -9.70 -3.66
C ASN A 8 8.97 -8.49 -3.87
N TRP A 9 9.11 -7.79 -5.00
CA TRP A 9 8.12 -6.81 -5.42
C TRP A 9 6.82 -7.52 -5.86
N HIS A 10 5.99 -7.91 -4.89
CA HIS A 10 4.70 -8.54 -5.13
C HIS A 10 3.79 -7.60 -5.92
N LEU A 11 3.11 -8.15 -6.92
CA LEU A 11 2.16 -7.46 -7.81
C LEU A 11 1.11 -6.63 -7.02
N MET A 12 0.76 -7.04 -5.79
CA MET A 12 -0.10 -6.30 -4.87
C MET A 12 0.41 -4.90 -4.47
N ARG A 13 1.74 -4.67 -4.41
CA ARG A 13 2.30 -3.35 -4.10
C ARG A 13 2.10 -2.36 -5.26
N TRP A 14 2.22 -2.84 -6.50
CA TRP A 14 1.90 -2.06 -7.69
C TRP A 14 0.42 -1.72 -7.78
N ILE A 15 -0.47 -2.69 -7.54
CA ILE A 15 -1.92 -2.45 -7.50
C ILE A 15 -2.26 -1.35 -6.48
N ARG A 16 -1.70 -1.43 -5.27
CA ARG A 16 -1.92 -0.42 -4.22
C ARG A 16 -1.38 0.96 -4.61
N LEU A 17 -0.23 1.03 -5.28
CA LEU A 17 0.32 2.30 -5.79
C LEU A 17 -0.57 2.93 -6.85
N PHE A 18 -1.02 2.16 -7.84
CA PHE A 18 -1.92 2.67 -8.88
C PHE A 18 -3.27 3.10 -8.30
N ALA A 19 -3.82 2.35 -7.34
CA ALA A 19 -5.04 2.72 -6.65
C ALA A 19 -4.87 4.03 -5.86
N ALA A 20 -3.77 4.18 -5.11
CA ALA A 20 -3.48 5.40 -4.36
C ALA A 20 -3.31 6.61 -5.29
N LEU A 21 -2.60 6.45 -6.41
CA LEU A 21 -2.42 7.49 -7.41
C LEU A 21 -3.76 7.90 -8.06
N GLY A 22 -4.59 6.91 -8.42
CA GLY A 22 -5.91 7.14 -9.00
C GLY A 22 -6.84 7.91 -8.06
N ILE A 23 -6.91 7.50 -6.78
CA ILE A 23 -7.73 8.18 -5.77
C ILE A 23 -7.23 9.60 -5.55
N THR A 24 -5.90 9.79 -5.47
CA THR A 24 -5.30 11.11 -5.27
C THR A 24 -5.57 12.04 -6.46
N TYR A 25 -5.39 11.55 -7.70
CA TYR A 25 -5.70 12.31 -8.91
C TYR A 25 -7.17 12.72 -8.95
N HIS A 26 -8.06 11.77 -8.63
CA HIS A 26 -9.49 12.04 -8.59
C HIS A 26 -9.88 13.04 -7.49
N ALA A 27 -9.17 13.04 -6.36
CA ALA A 27 -9.36 14.00 -5.27
C ALA A 27 -8.93 15.42 -5.67
N PHE A 28 -7.84 15.55 -6.43
CA PHE A 28 -7.44 16.83 -7.01
C PHE A 28 -8.44 17.33 -8.05
N ALA A 29 -8.95 16.45 -8.91
CA ALA A 29 -9.91 16.82 -9.94
C ALA A 29 -11.27 17.26 -9.39
N THR A 30 -11.69 16.73 -8.23
CA THR A 30 -12.97 17.09 -7.59
C THR A 30 -12.81 18.15 -6.49
N GLU A 31 -11.59 18.62 -6.23
CA GLU A 31 -11.24 19.55 -5.14
C GLU A 31 -11.66 19.04 -3.74
N GLN A 32 -11.90 17.74 -3.61
CA GLN A 32 -12.32 17.12 -2.36
C GLN A 32 -11.09 16.64 -1.56
N TYR A 33 -10.55 17.54 -0.74
CA TYR A 33 -9.39 17.30 0.10
C TYR A 33 -9.53 16.11 1.07
N PHE A 34 -10.76 15.70 1.40
CA PHE A 34 -11.02 14.51 2.22
C PHE A 34 -10.51 13.22 1.55
N PHE A 35 -10.68 13.08 0.23
CA PHE A 35 -10.18 11.91 -0.50
C PHE A 35 -8.65 11.89 -0.61
N LEU A 36 -8.02 13.06 -0.54
CA LEU A 36 -6.56 13.18 -0.53
C LEU A 36 -5.94 12.52 0.70
N PHE A 37 -6.61 12.60 1.86
CA PHE A 37 -6.20 11.90 3.08
C PHE A 37 -6.19 10.37 2.89
N PHE A 38 -7.25 9.82 2.28
CA PHE A 38 -7.31 8.39 1.97
C PHE A 38 -6.27 7.97 0.94
N GLY A 39 -6.04 8.77 -0.10
CA GLY A 39 -4.98 8.54 -1.08
C GLY A 39 -3.59 8.47 -0.43
N ALA A 40 -3.28 9.42 0.45
CA ALA A 40 -2.04 9.45 1.22
C ALA A 40 -1.90 8.23 2.15
N PHE A 41 -2.98 7.82 2.82
CA PHE A 41 -2.99 6.62 3.67
C PHE A 41 -2.69 5.33 2.90
N PHE A 42 -3.30 5.14 1.73
CA PHE A 42 -3.02 3.98 0.87
C PHE A 42 -1.60 4.01 0.28
N LEU A 43 -1.10 5.20 -0.07
CA LEU A 43 0.25 5.38 -0.56
C LEU A 43 1.28 5.03 0.52
N PHE A 44 1.05 5.49 1.75
CA PHE A 44 1.87 5.14 2.91
C PHE A 44 1.90 3.62 3.14
N GLN A 45 0.74 2.96 3.14
CA GLN A 45 0.66 1.50 3.25
C GLN A 45 1.41 0.77 2.12
N ALA A 46 1.36 1.29 0.89
CA ALA A 46 2.07 0.70 -0.25
C ALA A 46 3.60 0.89 -0.16
N VAL A 47 4.06 2.05 0.32
CA VAL A 47 5.49 2.36 0.45
C VAL A 47 6.11 1.58 1.60
N PHE A 48 5.50 1.62 2.78
CA PHE A 48 6.03 1.02 4.00
C PHE A 48 5.65 -0.46 4.16
N ASN A 49 4.83 -0.99 3.24
CA ASN A 49 4.27 -2.35 3.32
C ASN A 49 3.65 -2.64 4.70
N THR A 50 3.11 -1.60 5.34
CA THR A 50 2.48 -1.70 6.65
C THR A 50 1.11 -2.32 6.43
N CYS A 51 0.94 -3.58 6.79
CA CYS A 51 -0.38 -4.17 6.90
C CYS A 51 -1.10 -3.47 8.05
N SER A 52 -2.21 -2.79 7.74
CA SER A 52 -3.16 -2.32 8.76
C SER A 52 -3.52 -3.51 9.64
N SER A 53 -3.46 -3.30 10.94
CA SER A 53 -3.66 -4.24 12.06
C SER A 53 -4.46 -5.49 11.67
N GLY A 54 -3.77 -6.61 11.41
CA GLY A 54 -4.37 -7.96 11.34
C GLY A 54 -4.26 -8.71 10.00
N SER A 55 -3.99 -8.06 8.87
CA SER A 55 -4.15 -8.72 7.55
C SER A 55 -2.88 -9.31 6.92
N CYS A 56 -1.72 -9.21 7.58
CA CYS A 56 -0.48 -9.88 7.13
C CYS A 56 -0.11 -11.02 8.09
N GLN A 57 -0.89 -12.09 8.12
CA GLN A 57 -0.37 -13.39 8.53
C GLN A 57 -0.07 -14.20 7.28
N ILE A 58 1.19 -14.20 6.84
CA ILE A 58 1.73 -15.41 6.22
C ILE A 58 2.00 -16.32 7.41
N SER A 59 1.08 -17.23 7.68
CA SER A 59 1.32 -18.30 8.64
C SER A 59 2.51 -19.11 8.13
N LYS A 60 3.70 -18.80 8.63
CA LYS A 60 4.83 -19.72 8.59
C LYS A 60 4.53 -20.76 9.67
N SER A 61 3.59 -21.66 9.42
CA SER A 61 3.63 -22.95 10.08
C SER A 61 4.92 -23.61 9.62
N LYS A 62 5.94 -23.48 10.45
CA LYS A 62 7.05 -24.40 10.46
C LYS A 62 6.44 -25.74 10.90
N THR A 63 6.15 -26.59 9.94
CA THR A 63 5.95 -28.03 10.14
C THR A 63 6.75 -28.67 9.02
N GLU A 64 8.05 -28.83 9.29
CA GLU A 64 8.72 -30.13 9.48
C GLU A 64 9.12 -30.74 8.14
#